data_AF-A0A9D3VE42-F1
#
_entry.id   AF-A0A9D3VE42-F1
#
_cell.length_a   1.000
_cell.length_b   1.000
_cell.length_c   1.000
_cell.angle_alpha   90.00
_cell.angle_beta   90.00
_cell.angle_gamma   90.00
#
_symmetry.space_group_name_H-M   'P 1'
#
loop_
_entity.id
_entity.type
_entity.pdbx_description
1 polymer ?
#
loop_
_entity_poly.entity_id
_entity_poly.type
_entity_poly.pdbx_seq_one_letter_code
_entity_poly.pdbx_strand_id
1 'polypeptide(L)'
;MVPLFLSEPNWDDEEGDNEASSQIVSLLSKLGSVIWSLMVSGGRSEARLWLCNAVSRLSSISPHHKRDIFMKMLTSKPTRKGLASQLLQLVFEKRPRKVGSILANKSYLLEKFFQGNPKRIMQWFSNFGDGGGLEHKKGAKALSQFAFVNRDICWEELEWKGKHGQSPAMVATKPHYFLDLDVQRTVENFLENVPEFWSSPEFAESLKDGEILFMDTKFFVELFIDLMYKEDLDDIWEVISEFLKEESFSSLCHHLLIILEESEFRIFLELLLRYISPRIEHKDFGNSSYLLEFILCKCGDPGSFDTLLMLNAIINQRRQLLRLVNDEECQDENEQVKDIVSQMCKTSTNTYTLASILKECAKAKPIEAIKLLGLYSWVIYYRLSKECQTPGSWEALFLSNGISFHESDKYSMLNNKGPLDENDSAGDDRASSRCRKKKKRRKKTRHFDHDELLDFDASGRRLGLQSGGGSWLLSIDDFSTSWTNVSPLPYLFFGMFELLNAVKSCCDFDFEIIQVLSFSEECS
;
A
#
# COMPACT_ATOMS: atom_id res chain seq x y z
N MET A 1 3.02 18.06 -32.78
CA MET A 1 2.48 16.82 -32.17
C MET A 1 3.49 16.25 -31.19
N VAL A 2 3.10 15.38 -30.26
CA VAL A 2 4.04 14.75 -29.30
C VAL A 2 4.84 13.67 -30.04
N PRO A 3 6.19 13.78 -30.12
CA PRO A 3 7.02 12.72 -30.67
C PRO A 3 7.07 11.55 -29.67
N LEU A 4 6.74 10.36 -30.14
CA LEU A 4 6.96 9.11 -29.44
C LEU A 4 8.36 8.64 -29.86
N PHE A 5 9.30 8.59 -28.91
CA PHE A 5 10.68 8.18 -29.14
C PHE A 5 10.72 6.67 -29.37
N LEU A 6 10.43 6.25 -30.61
CA LEU A 6 10.29 4.86 -31.03
C LEU A 6 11.55 4.29 -31.66
N SER A 7 12.56 5.12 -31.92
CA SER A 7 13.82 4.78 -32.58
C SER A 7 15.00 5.25 -31.74
N GLU A 8 16.09 4.49 -31.73
CA GLU A 8 17.32 4.86 -31.01
C GLU A 8 17.82 6.24 -31.47
N PRO A 9 18.25 7.11 -30.53
CA PRO A 9 18.79 8.42 -30.86
C PRO A 9 20.12 8.29 -31.62
N ASN A 10 20.26 9.03 -32.72
CA ASN A 10 21.54 9.11 -33.45
C ASN A 10 22.54 9.95 -32.63
N TRP A 11 23.61 9.31 -32.15
CA TRP A 11 24.63 9.96 -31.30
C TRP A 11 25.68 10.73 -32.10
N ASP A 12 25.89 10.34 -33.36
CA ASP A 12 27.00 10.79 -34.21
C ASP A 12 26.73 12.10 -34.97
N ASP A 13 25.49 12.62 -34.93
CA ASP A 13 25.18 13.94 -35.49
C ASP A 13 25.70 15.04 -34.53
N GLU A 14 26.83 15.66 -34.89
CA GLU A 14 27.40 16.84 -34.21
C GLU A 14 26.63 18.15 -34.51
N GLU A 15 25.69 18.15 -35.46
CA GLU A 15 24.91 19.32 -35.87
C GLU A 15 23.61 19.53 -35.05
N GLY A 16 23.63 19.14 -33.77
CA GLY A 16 22.55 19.40 -32.84
C GLY A 16 22.63 20.81 -32.24
N ASP A 17 21.60 21.64 -32.47
CA ASP A 17 21.50 23.01 -31.97
C ASP A 17 21.64 23.09 -30.43
N ASN A 18 22.87 23.40 -29.98
CA ASN A 18 23.27 23.41 -28.58
C ASN A 18 22.47 24.46 -27.78
N GLU A 19 22.03 25.53 -28.46
CA GLU A 19 21.24 26.60 -27.88
C GLU A 19 19.82 26.13 -27.53
N ALA A 20 19.11 25.46 -28.44
CA ALA A 20 17.78 24.90 -28.18
C ALA A 20 17.79 23.87 -27.03
N SER A 21 18.85 23.07 -26.96
CA SER A 21 19.05 22.05 -25.91
C SER A 21 19.26 22.69 -24.53
N SER A 22 20.10 23.73 -24.46
CA SER A 22 20.31 24.50 -23.24
C SER A 22 19.04 25.22 -22.76
N GLN A 23 18.23 25.73 -23.69
CA GLN A 23 16.94 26.35 -23.39
C GLN A 23 15.96 25.33 -22.80
N ILE A 24 15.90 24.11 -23.34
CA ILE A 24 15.04 23.05 -22.81
C ILE A 24 15.47 22.63 -21.41
N VAL A 25 16.77 22.47 -21.15
CA VAL A 25 17.29 22.18 -19.79
C VAL A 25 16.94 23.31 -18.81
N SER A 26 17.02 24.57 -19.25
CA SER A 26 16.61 25.73 -18.44
C SER A 26 15.11 25.70 -18.13
N LEU A 27 14.27 25.40 -19.13
CA LEU A 27 12.82 25.27 -18.97
C LEU A 27 12.45 24.10 -18.05
N LEU A 28 13.12 22.96 -18.16
CA LEU A 28 12.97 21.84 -17.23
C LEU A 28 13.38 22.22 -15.81
N SER A 29 14.49 22.95 -15.64
CA SER A 29 14.91 23.44 -14.32
C SER A 29 13.86 24.38 -13.72
N LYS A 30 13.29 25.29 -14.53
CA LYS A 30 12.19 26.18 -14.13
C LYS A 30 10.96 25.37 -13.74
N LEU A 31 10.59 24.36 -14.54
CA LEU A 31 9.47 23.47 -14.24
C LEU A 31 9.66 22.75 -12.92
N GLY A 32 10.87 22.23 -12.66
CA GLY A 32 11.23 21.62 -11.39
C GLY A 32 11.01 22.55 -10.20
N SER A 33 11.36 23.84 -10.34
CA SER A 33 11.11 24.85 -9.29
C SER A 33 9.62 25.13 -9.07
N VAL A 34 8.81 25.16 -10.14
CA VAL A 34 7.35 25.35 -10.04
C VAL A 34 6.69 24.16 -9.36
N ILE A 35 7.03 22.93 -9.77
CA ILE A 35 6.56 21.70 -9.13
C ILE A 35 7.00 21.66 -7.67
N TRP A 36 8.21 22.13 -7.35
CA TRP A 36 8.68 22.18 -5.97
C TRP A 36 7.86 23.15 -5.13
N SER A 37 7.58 24.34 -5.65
CA SER A 37 6.75 25.34 -4.99
C SER A 37 5.38 24.76 -4.64
N LEU A 38 4.72 24.09 -5.60
CA LEU A 38 3.44 23.39 -5.40
C LEU A 38 3.50 22.35 -4.29
N MET A 39 4.55 21.54 -4.28
CA MET A 39 4.73 20.50 -3.26
C MET A 39 5.01 21.10 -1.88
N VAL A 40 5.58 22.29 -1.77
CA VAL A 40 5.91 22.92 -0.48
C VAL A 40 4.75 23.76 0.07
N SER A 41 4.01 24.46 -0.78
CA SER A 41 2.96 25.41 -0.36
C SER A 41 1.69 24.76 0.17
N GLY A 42 1.42 23.49 -0.19
CA GLY A 42 0.25 22.74 0.29
C GLY A 42 0.33 21.22 0.07
N GLY A 43 1.13 20.76 -0.90
CA GLY A 43 1.22 19.34 -1.25
C GLY A 43 2.20 18.49 -0.43
N ARG A 44 2.84 19.02 0.62
CA ARG A 44 4.01 18.33 1.24
C ARG A 44 3.63 17.06 1.97
N SER A 45 2.53 17.11 2.72
CA SER A 45 1.95 15.95 3.41
C SER A 45 1.49 14.89 2.41
N GLU A 46 0.92 15.30 1.28
CA GLU A 46 0.48 14.40 0.22
C GLU A 46 1.66 13.73 -0.49
N ALA A 47 2.68 14.51 -0.87
CA ALA A 47 3.91 14.01 -1.46
C ALA A 47 4.61 12.99 -0.55
N ARG A 48 4.63 13.26 0.75
CA ARG A 48 5.14 12.34 1.76
C ARG A 48 4.31 11.05 1.79
N LEU A 49 2.99 11.15 1.80
CA LEU A 49 2.10 9.98 1.76
C LEU A 49 2.34 9.14 0.49
N TRP A 50 2.53 9.79 -0.66
CA TRP A 50 2.85 9.08 -1.89
C TRP A 50 4.19 8.34 -1.80
N LEU A 51 5.19 8.90 -1.11
CA LEU A 51 6.46 8.21 -0.85
C LEU A 51 6.26 7.03 0.11
N CYS A 52 5.49 7.17 1.18
CA CYS A 52 5.13 6.06 2.07
C CYS A 52 4.48 4.89 1.30
N ASN A 53 3.54 5.22 0.39
CA ASN A 53 2.84 4.23 -0.43
C ASN A 53 3.74 3.60 -1.49
N ALA A 54 4.73 4.32 -2.01
CA ALA A 54 5.69 3.76 -2.95
C ALA A 54 6.66 2.81 -2.23
N VAL A 55 7.13 3.20 -1.04
CA VAL A 55 7.99 2.36 -0.18
C VAL A 55 7.26 1.11 0.31
N SER A 56 5.96 1.18 0.60
CA SER A 56 5.18 0.01 1.04
C SER A 56 5.04 -1.09 -0.03
N ARG A 57 5.40 -0.80 -1.29
CA ARG A 57 5.35 -1.72 -2.43
C ARG A 57 6.70 -2.38 -2.75
N LEU A 58 7.74 -2.08 -1.98
CA LEU A 58 9.04 -2.71 -2.19
C LEU A 58 8.96 -4.21 -1.88
N SER A 59 9.38 -5.02 -2.84
CA SER A 59 9.36 -6.49 -2.75
C SER A 59 10.72 -7.09 -2.39
N SER A 60 11.80 -6.32 -2.46
CA SER A 60 13.17 -6.77 -2.19
C SER A 60 13.48 -7.01 -0.71
N ILE A 61 12.62 -6.57 0.21
CA ILE A 61 12.88 -6.60 1.65
C ILE A 61 12.54 -7.96 2.25
N SER A 62 13.57 -8.68 2.72
CA SER A 62 13.38 -9.94 3.41
C SER A 62 12.66 -9.76 4.76
N PRO A 63 11.97 -10.81 5.28
CA PRO A 63 11.33 -10.77 6.60
C PRO A 63 12.27 -10.37 7.74
N HIS A 64 13.54 -10.81 7.67
CA HIS A 64 14.56 -10.48 8.66
C HIS A 64 14.98 -9.01 8.58
N HIS A 65 15.21 -8.49 7.37
CA HIS A 65 15.58 -7.09 7.18
C HIS A 65 14.49 -6.14 7.66
N LYS A 66 13.22 -6.44 7.32
CA LYS A 66 12.05 -5.70 7.82
C LYS A 66 12.04 -5.64 9.34
N ARG A 67 12.17 -6.79 10.01
CA ARG A 67 12.23 -6.86 11.48
C ARG A 67 13.36 -6.00 12.02
N ASP A 68 14.55 -6.09 11.44
CA ASP A 68 15.71 -5.34 11.92
C ASP A 68 15.54 -3.82 11.77
N ILE A 69 14.94 -3.35 10.67
CA ILE A 69 14.65 -1.93 10.44
C ILE A 69 13.72 -1.40 11.54
N PHE A 70 12.56 -2.03 11.73
CA PHE A 70 11.58 -1.58 12.72
C PHE A 70 12.08 -1.75 14.16
N MET A 71 12.82 -2.81 14.48
CA MET A 71 13.44 -2.98 15.80
C MET A 71 14.46 -1.88 16.10
N LYS A 72 15.29 -1.49 15.12
CA LYS A 72 16.22 -0.36 15.28
C LYS A 72 15.46 0.95 15.50
N MET A 73 14.34 1.16 14.80
CA MET A 73 13.48 2.34 15.02
C MET A 73 12.87 2.39 16.44
N LEU A 74 12.50 1.24 17.01
CA LEU A 74 11.90 1.17 18.35
C LEU A 74 12.92 1.32 19.48
N THR A 75 14.14 0.82 19.29
CA THR A 75 15.18 0.74 20.32
C THR A 75 16.16 1.91 20.31
N SER A 76 16.29 2.62 19.19
CA SER A 76 17.14 3.81 19.10
C SER A 76 16.59 4.98 19.92
N LYS A 77 17.50 5.83 20.41
CA LYS A 77 17.17 7.03 21.19
C LYS A 77 17.03 8.25 20.27
N PRO A 78 16.09 9.18 20.54
CA PRO A 78 15.08 9.15 21.60
C PRO A 78 14.00 8.09 21.36
N THR A 79 13.40 7.58 22.45
CA THR A 79 12.37 6.54 22.38
C THR A 79 11.14 7.03 21.62
N ARG A 80 10.80 6.33 20.54
CA ARG A 80 9.65 6.64 19.68
C ARG A 80 8.36 6.04 20.23
N LYS A 81 7.85 6.62 21.32
CA LYS A 81 6.63 6.12 21.99
C LYS A 81 5.42 6.09 21.05
N GLY A 82 5.28 7.05 20.13
CA GLY A 82 4.21 7.05 19.13
C GLY A 82 4.28 5.83 18.21
N LEU A 83 5.48 5.49 17.72
CA LEU A 83 5.71 4.30 16.91
C LEU A 83 5.41 3.01 17.69
N ALA A 84 5.91 2.90 18.92
CA ALA A 84 5.64 1.75 19.78
C ALA A 84 4.15 1.59 20.07
N SER A 85 3.45 2.69 20.36
CA SER A 85 2.00 2.71 20.58
C SER A 85 1.24 2.14 19.38
N GLN A 86 1.50 2.65 18.17
CA GLN A 86 0.81 2.20 16.97
C GLN A 86 1.12 0.73 16.65
N LEU A 87 2.36 0.30 16.87
CA LEU A 87 2.73 -1.09 16.69
C LEU A 87 2.03 -2.01 17.69
N LEU A 88 1.98 -1.63 18.97
CA LEU A 88 1.29 -2.40 20.01
C LEU A 88 -0.21 -2.53 19.71
N GLN A 89 -0.86 -1.47 19.25
CA GLN A 89 -2.26 -1.54 18.82
C GLN A 89 -2.44 -2.58 17.71
N LEU A 90 -1.57 -2.56 16.70
CA LEU A 90 -1.62 -3.53 15.60
C LEU A 90 -1.38 -4.97 16.09
N VAL A 91 -0.48 -5.15 17.06
CA VAL A 91 -0.23 -6.46 17.70
C VAL A 91 -1.45 -6.90 18.52
N PHE A 92 -2.11 -5.99 19.24
CA PHE A 92 -3.32 -6.31 20.01
C PHE A 92 -4.45 -6.76 19.10
N GLU A 93 -4.65 -6.08 17.96
CA GLU A 93 -5.67 -6.43 16.98
C GLU A 93 -5.40 -7.78 16.30
N LYS A 94 -4.15 -8.05 15.90
CA LYS A 94 -3.81 -9.24 15.10
C LYS A 94 -3.36 -10.45 15.91
N ARG A 95 -2.80 -10.24 17.11
CA ARG A 95 -2.24 -11.28 17.98
C ARG A 95 -2.67 -11.12 19.45
N PRO A 96 -3.97 -10.91 19.76
CA PRO A 96 -4.43 -10.64 21.13
C PRO A 96 -4.06 -11.77 22.09
N ARG A 97 -4.11 -13.03 21.67
CA ARG A 97 -3.78 -14.19 22.52
C ARG A 97 -2.32 -14.23 22.98
N LYS A 98 -1.37 -13.83 22.13
CA LYS A 98 0.06 -13.82 22.50
C LYS A 98 0.31 -12.78 23.59
N VAL A 99 -0.26 -11.60 23.41
CA VAL A 99 -0.18 -10.49 24.37
C VAL A 99 -0.95 -10.81 25.65
N GLY A 100 -2.15 -11.39 25.52
CA GLY A 100 -2.97 -11.84 26.65
C GLY A 100 -2.26 -12.87 27.50
N SER A 101 -1.48 -13.77 26.90
CA SER A 101 -0.66 -14.75 27.62
C SER A 101 0.47 -14.09 28.42
N ILE A 102 1.11 -13.04 27.90
CA ILE A 102 2.10 -12.25 28.65
C ILE A 102 1.42 -11.53 29.82
N LEU A 103 0.27 -10.90 29.57
CA LEU A 103 -0.50 -10.22 30.60
C LEU A 103 -0.98 -11.19 31.69
N ALA A 104 -1.32 -12.43 31.33
CA ALA A 104 -1.71 -13.47 32.27
C ALA A 104 -0.60 -13.79 33.29
N ASN A 105 0.68 -13.80 32.86
CA ASN A 105 1.81 -13.97 33.76
C ASN A 105 2.02 -12.79 34.72
N LYS A 106 1.47 -11.61 34.37
CA LYS A 106 1.49 -10.40 35.20
C LYS A 106 0.08 -9.95 35.58
N SER A 107 -0.82 -10.90 35.82
CA SER A 107 -2.24 -10.64 36.09
C SER A 107 -2.45 -9.70 37.29
N TYR A 108 -1.54 -9.73 38.27
CA TYR A 108 -1.56 -8.86 39.45
C TYR A 108 -1.57 -7.37 39.12
N LEU A 109 -1.05 -6.96 37.96
CA LEU A 109 -1.07 -5.55 37.51
C LEU A 109 -2.49 -5.02 37.29
N LEU A 110 -3.47 -5.91 37.08
CA LEU A 110 -4.86 -5.55 36.83
C LEU A 110 -5.64 -5.17 38.07
N GLU A 111 -5.11 -5.41 39.28
CA GLU A 111 -5.69 -4.89 40.52
C GLU A 111 -5.94 -3.38 40.40
N LYS A 112 -4.89 -2.62 40.02
CA LYS A 112 -4.96 -1.18 39.78
C LYS A 112 -5.83 -0.78 38.59
N PHE A 113 -6.01 -1.67 37.62
CA PHE A 113 -6.86 -1.40 36.45
C PHE A 113 -8.35 -1.33 36.84
N PHE A 114 -8.77 -2.20 37.77
CA PHE A 114 -10.14 -2.28 38.26
C PHE A 114 -10.41 -1.36 39.45
N GLN A 115 -9.39 -1.06 40.26
CA GLN A 115 -9.51 -0.23 41.45
C GLN A 115 -10.18 1.13 41.16
N GLY A 116 -11.26 1.42 41.88
CA GLY A 116 -12.01 2.67 41.77
C GLY A 116 -12.75 2.87 40.44
N ASN A 117 -12.89 1.83 39.60
CA ASN A 117 -13.54 1.95 38.30
C ASN A 117 -14.69 0.94 38.11
N PRO A 118 -15.90 1.26 38.60
CA PRO A 118 -17.08 0.40 38.52
C PRO A 118 -17.41 -0.04 37.09
N LYS A 119 -17.19 0.81 36.09
CA LYS A 119 -17.48 0.50 34.69
C LYS A 119 -16.62 -0.65 34.18
N ARG A 120 -15.31 -0.63 34.45
CA ARG A 120 -14.38 -1.71 34.06
C ARG A 120 -14.73 -2.99 34.80
N ILE A 121 -15.02 -2.91 36.10
CA ILE A 121 -15.45 -4.05 36.91
C ILE A 121 -16.67 -4.72 36.27
N MET A 122 -17.72 -3.94 36.02
CA MET A 122 -18.96 -4.47 35.48
C MET A 122 -18.79 -5.08 34.09
N GLN A 123 -17.98 -4.47 33.21
CA GLN A 123 -17.72 -4.99 31.87
C GLN A 123 -17.00 -6.34 31.87
N TRP A 124 -16.09 -6.58 32.81
CA TRP A 124 -15.31 -7.82 32.87
C TRP A 124 -15.99 -8.92 33.68
N PHE A 125 -16.53 -8.58 34.86
CA PHE A 125 -16.98 -9.55 35.85
C PHE A 125 -18.48 -9.88 35.82
N SER A 126 -19.32 -9.17 35.04
CA SER A 126 -20.78 -9.43 35.02
C SER A 126 -21.23 -10.55 34.09
N ASN A 127 -20.29 -11.25 33.44
CA ASN A 127 -20.57 -12.23 32.37
C ASN A 127 -20.92 -13.63 32.91
N PHE A 128 -21.82 -13.73 33.90
CA PHE A 128 -22.27 -14.99 34.46
C PHE A 128 -23.30 -15.68 33.55
N GLY A 129 -23.15 -16.99 33.31
CA GLY A 129 -24.15 -17.81 32.65
C GLY A 129 -25.40 -18.06 33.50
N ASP A 130 -26.53 -18.24 32.81
CA ASP A 130 -27.87 -18.43 33.38
C ASP A 130 -28.22 -19.88 33.71
N GLY A 131 -27.27 -20.81 33.54
CA GLY A 131 -27.49 -22.23 33.76
C GLY A 131 -28.19 -22.96 32.61
N GLY A 132 -28.51 -22.28 31.50
CA GLY A 132 -29.10 -22.86 30.28
C GLY A 132 -28.09 -23.52 29.32
N GLY A 133 -26.91 -23.93 29.82
CA GLY A 133 -25.78 -24.42 29.01
C GLY A 133 -24.78 -23.34 28.59
N LEU A 134 -25.00 -22.08 29.01
CA LEU A 134 -24.03 -21.00 28.87
C LEU A 134 -23.09 -21.01 30.09
N GLU A 135 -21.81 -21.24 29.85
CA GLU A 135 -20.77 -21.13 30.89
C GLU A 135 -20.52 -19.67 31.27
N HIS A 136 -20.07 -19.42 32.50
CA HIS A 136 -19.52 -18.12 32.89
C HIS A 136 -18.35 -17.76 31.96
N LYS A 137 -18.20 -16.48 31.62
CA LYS A 137 -17.13 -15.97 30.73
C LYS A 137 -16.28 -14.93 31.43
N LYS A 138 -15.09 -14.65 30.88
CA LYS A 138 -14.20 -13.55 31.32
C LYS A 138 -13.94 -13.59 32.84
N GLY A 139 -13.96 -12.44 33.50
CA GLY A 139 -13.76 -12.32 34.94
C GLY A 139 -14.81 -13.06 35.77
N ALA A 140 -16.04 -13.24 35.28
CA ALA A 140 -17.07 -13.98 35.99
C ALA A 140 -16.70 -15.46 36.17
N LYS A 141 -16.07 -16.05 35.14
CA LYS A 141 -15.54 -17.42 35.21
C LYS A 141 -14.44 -17.51 36.26
N ALA A 142 -13.46 -16.61 36.21
CA ALA A 142 -12.37 -16.56 37.18
C ALA A 142 -12.89 -16.42 38.62
N LEU A 143 -13.81 -15.47 38.86
CA LEU A 143 -14.40 -15.23 40.17
C LEU A 143 -15.12 -16.47 40.71
N SER A 144 -15.97 -17.10 39.88
CA SER A 144 -16.71 -18.30 40.28
C SER A 144 -15.80 -19.48 40.60
N GLN A 145 -14.77 -19.72 39.78
CA GLN A 145 -13.83 -20.82 39.96
C GLN A 145 -12.97 -20.60 41.19
N PHE A 146 -12.40 -19.40 41.34
CA PHE A 146 -11.56 -19.07 42.48
C PHE A 146 -12.32 -19.15 43.80
N ALA A 147 -13.55 -18.62 43.86
CA ALA A 147 -14.38 -18.70 45.05
C ALA A 147 -14.72 -20.14 45.44
N PHE A 148 -14.89 -21.05 44.48
CA PHE A 148 -15.12 -22.46 44.77
C PHE A 148 -13.89 -23.23 45.20
N VAL A 149 -12.69 -22.85 44.73
CA VAL A 149 -11.42 -23.46 45.11
C VAL A 149 -11.01 -22.99 46.52
N ASN A 150 -11.18 -21.70 46.80
CA ASN A 150 -10.70 -21.04 48.02
C ASN A 150 -11.88 -20.56 48.90
N ARG A 151 -12.80 -21.47 49.21
CA ARG A 151 -14.07 -21.16 49.89
C ARG A 151 -13.88 -20.58 51.29
N ASP A 152 -12.84 -21.02 51.96
CA ASP A 152 -12.48 -20.63 53.33
C ASP A 152 -12.10 -19.16 53.45
N ILE A 153 -11.55 -18.57 52.38
CA ILE A 153 -11.12 -17.16 52.36
C ILE A 153 -12.02 -16.25 51.54
N CYS A 154 -12.69 -16.76 50.50
CA CYS A 154 -13.41 -15.90 49.55
C CYS A 154 -14.92 -15.79 49.82
N TRP A 155 -15.52 -16.77 50.48
CA TRP A 155 -16.98 -16.93 50.42
C TRP A 155 -17.73 -15.86 51.21
N GLU A 156 -17.14 -15.41 52.32
CA GLU A 156 -17.68 -14.31 53.12
C GLU A 156 -17.50 -12.94 52.44
N GLU A 157 -16.59 -12.85 51.46
CA GLU A 157 -16.33 -11.62 50.70
C GLU A 157 -17.27 -11.47 49.48
N LEU A 158 -18.08 -12.49 49.18
CA LEU A 158 -19.10 -12.46 48.14
C LEU A 158 -20.36 -11.73 48.60
N GLU A 159 -20.73 -10.68 47.87
CA GLU A 159 -21.87 -9.83 48.22
C GLU A 159 -23.08 -10.18 47.36
N TRP A 160 -24.21 -10.47 48.03
CA TRP A 160 -25.43 -10.93 47.39
C TRP A 160 -26.48 -9.81 47.41
N LYS A 161 -27.21 -9.62 46.31
CA LYS A 161 -28.31 -8.63 46.23
C LYS A 161 -29.50 -8.98 47.13
N GLY A 162 -29.62 -10.24 47.56
CA GLY A 162 -30.67 -10.73 48.44
C GLY A 162 -30.35 -10.60 49.94
N LYS A 163 -31.36 -10.75 50.81
CA LYS A 163 -31.21 -10.61 52.28
C LYS A 163 -30.35 -11.68 52.95
N HIS A 164 -30.08 -12.78 52.27
CA HIS A 164 -29.30 -13.90 52.80
C HIS A 164 -28.26 -14.31 51.76
N GLY A 165 -27.01 -14.49 52.21
CA GLY A 165 -25.96 -15.07 51.39
C GLY A 165 -26.27 -16.52 51.00
N GLN A 166 -25.73 -16.96 49.87
CA GLN A 166 -25.90 -18.33 49.39
C GLN A 166 -24.80 -19.23 49.93
N SER A 167 -25.15 -20.42 50.43
CA SER A 167 -24.15 -21.36 50.93
C SER A 167 -23.34 -21.98 49.78
N PRO A 168 -22.05 -22.32 49.98
CA PRO A 168 -21.22 -22.91 48.93
C PRO A 168 -21.82 -24.18 48.31
N ALA A 169 -22.39 -25.05 49.16
CA ALA A 169 -23.04 -26.28 48.71
C ALA A 169 -24.27 -25.99 47.82
N MET A 170 -25.01 -24.92 48.13
CA MET A 170 -26.17 -24.54 47.33
C MET A 170 -25.76 -23.98 45.97
N VAL A 171 -24.76 -23.10 45.93
CA VAL A 171 -24.26 -22.52 44.66
C VAL A 171 -23.59 -23.58 43.79
N ALA A 172 -22.90 -24.56 44.38
CA ALA A 172 -22.29 -25.66 43.62
C ALA A 172 -23.32 -26.52 42.86
N THR A 173 -24.51 -26.71 43.43
CA THR A 173 -25.60 -27.44 42.77
C THR A 173 -26.46 -26.56 41.86
N LYS A 174 -26.43 -25.24 42.07
CA LYS A 174 -27.19 -24.24 41.31
C LYS A 174 -26.32 -23.02 40.96
N PRO A 175 -25.46 -23.12 39.93
CA PRO A 175 -24.51 -22.05 39.58
C PRO A 175 -25.18 -20.73 39.16
N HIS A 176 -26.44 -20.75 38.73
CA HIS A 176 -27.18 -19.54 38.37
C HIS A 176 -27.34 -18.54 39.52
N TYR A 177 -27.13 -18.94 40.78
CA TYR A 177 -27.13 -18.01 41.90
C TYR A 177 -26.08 -16.91 41.77
N PHE A 178 -24.99 -17.13 41.01
CA PHE A 178 -24.02 -16.07 40.73
C PHE A 178 -24.64 -14.84 40.01
N LEU A 179 -25.80 -14.98 39.35
CA LEU A 179 -26.53 -13.83 38.79
C LEU A 179 -27.03 -12.85 39.87
N ASP A 180 -27.23 -13.35 41.09
CA ASP A 180 -27.68 -12.57 42.24
C ASP A 180 -26.52 -11.86 42.97
N LEU A 181 -25.27 -12.02 42.52
CA LEU A 181 -24.14 -11.28 43.08
C LEU A 181 -24.27 -9.78 42.78
N ASP A 182 -23.93 -8.97 43.78
CA ASP A 182 -23.46 -7.62 43.58
C ASP A 182 -22.00 -7.69 43.12
N VAL A 183 -21.84 -7.74 41.79
CA VAL A 183 -20.54 -7.89 41.13
C VAL A 183 -19.59 -6.75 41.50
N GLN A 184 -20.10 -5.52 41.56
CA GLN A 184 -19.26 -4.37 41.88
C GLN A 184 -18.74 -4.50 43.30
N ARG A 185 -19.65 -4.68 44.27
CA ARG A 185 -19.27 -4.76 45.68
C ARG A 185 -18.36 -5.96 45.96
N THR A 186 -18.64 -7.10 45.35
CA THR A 186 -17.81 -8.31 45.46
C THR A 186 -16.39 -8.06 44.96
N VAL A 187 -16.23 -7.41 43.80
CA VAL A 187 -14.88 -7.13 43.27
C VAL A 187 -14.17 -6.06 44.10
N GLU A 188 -14.88 -5.07 44.64
CA GLU A 188 -14.33 -4.12 45.61
C GLU A 188 -13.80 -4.83 46.87
N ASN A 189 -14.57 -5.76 47.44
CA ASN A 189 -14.11 -6.59 48.56
C ASN A 189 -12.88 -7.43 48.19
N PHE A 190 -12.82 -8.00 46.98
CA PHE A 190 -11.65 -8.77 46.52
C PHE A 190 -10.41 -7.90 46.29
N LEU A 191 -10.57 -6.63 45.91
CA LEU A 191 -9.47 -5.68 45.82
C LEU A 191 -8.88 -5.35 47.21
N GLU A 192 -9.71 -5.34 48.26
CA GLU A 192 -9.29 -4.98 49.62
C GLU A 192 -8.83 -6.19 50.44
N ASN A 193 -9.56 -7.30 50.35
CA ASN A 193 -9.48 -8.41 51.30
C ASN A 193 -8.94 -9.72 50.70
N VAL A 194 -8.84 -9.84 49.36
CA VAL A 194 -8.46 -11.09 48.67
C VAL A 194 -7.37 -10.87 47.61
N PRO A 195 -6.16 -10.40 47.98
CA PRO A 195 -5.09 -10.11 47.03
C PRO A 195 -4.64 -11.33 46.22
N GLU A 196 -4.79 -12.54 46.75
CA GLU A 196 -4.43 -13.81 46.11
C GLU A 196 -5.19 -14.04 44.80
N PHE A 197 -6.40 -13.50 44.68
CA PHE A 197 -7.20 -13.62 43.46
C PHE A 197 -6.48 -13.03 42.25
N TRP A 198 -5.83 -11.87 42.40
CA TRP A 198 -5.21 -11.14 41.29
C TRP A 198 -3.95 -11.82 40.75
N SER A 199 -3.35 -12.72 41.54
CA SER A 199 -2.20 -13.56 41.13
C SER A 199 -2.59 -15.03 40.88
N SER A 200 -3.89 -15.33 40.90
CA SER A 200 -4.40 -16.70 40.79
C SER A 200 -4.34 -17.25 39.36
N PRO A 201 -4.20 -18.58 39.20
CA PRO A 201 -4.27 -19.20 37.88
C PRO A 201 -5.66 -19.03 37.23
N GLU A 202 -6.74 -18.99 38.00
CA GLU A 202 -8.11 -18.78 37.51
C GLU A 202 -8.25 -17.40 36.86
N PHE A 203 -7.72 -16.36 37.50
CA PHE A 203 -7.74 -15.03 36.94
C PHE A 203 -6.80 -14.91 35.74
N ALA A 204 -5.58 -15.44 35.83
CA ALA A 204 -4.62 -15.46 34.72
C ALA A 204 -5.20 -16.16 33.47
N GLU A 205 -5.89 -17.29 33.63
CA GLU A 205 -6.53 -18.02 32.52
C GLU A 205 -7.57 -17.15 31.80
N SER A 206 -8.32 -16.33 32.53
CA SER A 206 -9.32 -15.43 31.93
C SER A 206 -8.72 -14.35 31.01
N LEU A 207 -7.42 -14.07 31.12
CA LEU A 207 -6.72 -13.02 30.37
C LEU A 207 -6.04 -13.56 29.10
N LYS A 208 -5.80 -14.88 29.00
CA LYS A 208 -5.00 -15.48 27.93
C LYS A 208 -5.53 -15.21 26.53
N ASP A 209 -6.85 -15.08 26.37
CA ASP A 209 -7.44 -14.78 25.06
C ASP A 209 -7.19 -13.34 24.58
N GLY A 210 -6.78 -12.45 25.48
CA GLY A 210 -6.47 -11.05 25.16
C GLY A 210 -7.68 -10.14 25.00
N GLU A 211 -8.91 -10.63 25.25
CA GLU A 211 -10.14 -9.82 25.13
C GLU A 211 -10.14 -8.57 26.02
N ILE A 212 -9.45 -8.64 27.17
CA ILE A 212 -9.34 -7.52 28.10
C ILE A 212 -8.66 -6.30 27.48
N LEU A 213 -7.75 -6.51 26.51
CA LEU A 213 -6.97 -5.45 25.86
C LEU A 213 -7.88 -4.42 25.16
N PHE A 214 -9.06 -4.85 24.70
CA PHE A 214 -10.01 -4.01 23.98
C PHE A 214 -10.98 -3.26 24.89
N MET A 215 -10.97 -3.54 26.21
CA MET A 215 -11.79 -2.77 27.16
C MET A 215 -11.30 -1.33 27.30
N ASP A 216 -9.97 -1.16 27.30
CA ASP A 216 -9.31 0.14 27.36
C ASP A 216 -7.93 0.05 26.68
N THR A 217 -7.96 0.06 25.35
CA THR A 217 -6.75 -0.07 24.52
C THR A 217 -5.69 0.97 24.90
N LYS A 218 -6.09 2.18 25.28
CA LYS A 218 -5.15 3.23 25.67
C LYS A 218 -4.40 2.87 26.93
N PHE A 219 -5.10 2.42 27.97
CA PHE A 219 -4.48 1.94 29.21
C PHE A 219 -3.48 0.81 28.93
N PHE A 220 -3.90 -0.19 28.13
CA PHE A 220 -3.04 -1.34 27.85
C PHE A 220 -1.82 -0.97 27.00
N VAL A 221 -1.97 -0.07 26.03
CA VAL A 221 -0.82 0.41 25.26
C VAL A 221 0.18 1.13 26.18
N GLU A 222 -0.28 2.01 27.08
CA GLU A 222 0.59 2.69 28.05
C GLU A 222 1.29 1.69 28.99
N LEU A 223 0.54 0.69 29.49
CA LEU A 223 1.08 -0.38 30.31
C LEU A 223 2.18 -1.15 29.57
N PHE A 224 1.93 -1.58 28.34
CA PHE A 224 2.89 -2.36 27.55
C PHE A 224 4.11 -1.51 27.14
N ILE A 225 3.96 -0.21 26.89
CA ILE A 225 5.09 0.70 26.69
C ILE A 225 5.99 0.74 27.93
N ASP A 226 5.40 0.79 29.12
CA ASP A 226 6.16 0.75 30.37
C ASP A 226 6.86 -0.59 30.57
N LEU A 227 6.19 -1.71 30.28
CA LEU A 227 6.81 -3.04 30.32
C LEU A 227 7.96 -3.19 29.32
N MET A 228 7.85 -2.61 28.13
CA MET A 228 8.90 -2.63 27.11
C MET A 228 10.12 -1.79 27.47
N TYR A 229 9.91 -0.54 27.92
CA TYR A 229 11.00 0.43 28.04
C TYR A 229 11.50 0.70 29.46
N LYS A 230 10.67 0.43 30.48
CA LYS A 230 11.06 0.59 31.89
C LYS A 230 11.48 -0.75 32.50
N GLU A 231 10.71 -1.80 32.25
CA GLU A 231 10.99 -3.14 32.78
C GLU A 231 11.84 -4.00 31.84
N ASP A 232 11.96 -3.61 30.57
CA ASP A 232 12.70 -4.33 29.52
C ASP A 232 12.32 -5.82 29.43
N LEU A 233 11.02 -6.09 29.38
CA LEU A 233 10.49 -7.45 29.41
C LEU A 233 10.75 -8.17 28.07
N ASP A 234 11.65 -9.17 28.09
CA ASP A 234 12.07 -9.95 26.91
C ASP A 234 10.88 -10.56 26.16
N ASP A 235 9.89 -11.13 26.86
CA ASP A 235 8.71 -11.78 26.26
C ASP A 235 7.97 -10.84 25.27
N ILE A 236 7.88 -9.54 25.58
CA ILE A 236 7.21 -8.57 24.72
C ILE A 236 8.05 -8.29 23.48
N TRP A 237 9.37 -8.13 23.65
CA TRP A 237 10.29 -7.92 22.54
C TRP A 237 10.32 -9.11 21.59
N GLU A 238 10.21 -10.34 22.11
CA GLU A 238 10.09 -11.55 21.31
C GLU A 238 8.80 -11.57 20.48
N VAL A 239 7.64 -11.29 21.11
CA VAL A 239 6.36 -11.22 20.39
C VAL A 239 6.38 -10.14 19.30
N ILE A 240 6.94 -8.97 19.59
CA ILE A 240 7.09 -7.90 18.60
C ILE A 240 8.02 -8.33 17.46
N SER A 241 9.17 -8.92 17.79
CA SER A 241 10.16 -9.39 16.82
C SER A 241 9.57 -10.45 15.89
N GLU A 242 8.79 -11.40 16.42
CA GLU A 242 8.08 -12.42 15.64
C GLU A 242 6.99 -11.79 14.76
N PHE A 243 6.15 -10.91 15.33
CA PHE A 243 5.11 -10.21 14.60
C PHE A 243 5.67 -9.42 13.41
N LEU A 244 6.77 -8.69 13.61
CA LEU A 244 7.44 -7.94 12.55
C LEU A 244 7.97 -8.84 11.44
N LYS A 245 8.38 -10.09 11.73
CA LYS A 245 8.81 -11.06 10.71
C LYS A 245 7.62 -11.62 9.92
N GLU A 246 6.50 -11.88 10.57
CA GLU A 246 5.31 -12.48 9.95
C GLU A 246 4.48 -11.49 9.14
N GLU A 247 4.28 -10.27 9.64
CA GLU A 247 3.36 -9.29 9.06
C GLU A 247 3.84 -8.76 7.72
N SER A 248 2.95 -8.50 6.75
CA SER A 248 3.39 -8.01 5.43
C SER A 248 4.11 -6.66 5.54
N PHE A 249 5.20 -6.46 4.77
CA PHE A 249 5.94 -5.19 4.76
C PHE A 249 5.03 -4.03 4.38
N SER A 250 4.16 -4.25 3.39
CA SER A 250 3.15 -3.29 2.98
C SER A 250 2.22 -2.88 4.13
N SER A 251 1.66 -3.83 4.87
CA SER A 251 0.81 -3.52 6.02
C SER A 251 1.56 -2.70 7.07
N LEU A 252 2.78 -3.12 7.44
CA LEU A 252 3.57 -2.36 8.42
C LEU A 252 3.83 -0.93 7.95
N CYS A 253 4.22 -0.75 6.69
CA CYS A 253 4.49 0.58 6.15
C CYS A 253 3.26 1.50 6.19
N HIS A 254 2.09 1.01 5.77
CA HIS A 254 0.87 1.81 5.78
C HIS A 254 0.44 2.24 7.19
N HIS A 255 0.64 1.39 8.21
CA HIS A 255 0.24 1.74 9.58
C HIS A 255 1.31 2.55 10.31
N LEU A 256 2.59 2.29 10.06
CA LEU A 256 3.69 2.84 10.87
C LEU A 256 4.37 4.06 10.24
N LEU A 257 4.47 4.18 8.91
CA LEU A 257 5.19 5.31 8.29
C LEU A 257 4.38 6.61 8.28
N ILE A 258 3.05 6.52 8.32
CA ILE A 258 2.16 7.68 8.30
C ILE A 258 2.34 8.53 9.57
N ILE A 259 2.55 7.87 10.72
CA ILE A 259 2.67 8.54 12.02
C ILE A 259 4.06 9.12 12.31
N LEU A 260 5.09 8.73 11.53
CA LEU A 260 6.45 9.20 11.76
C LEU A 260 6.55 10.70 11.50
N GLU A 261 7.42 11.41 12.20
CA GLU A 261 7.83 12.74 11.77
C GLU A 261 8.71 12.67 10.51
N GLU A 262 9.00 13.80 9.84
CA GLU A 262 9.88 13.78 8.65
C GLU A 262 11.30 13.35 8.99
N SER A 263 11.82 13.79 10.14
CA SER A 263 13.12 13.39 10.67
C SER A 263 13.18 11.87 10.89
N GLU A 264 12.14 11.28 11.45
CA GLU A 264 12.05 9.85 11.71
C GLU A 264 11.88 9.04 10.44
N PHE A 265 11.10 9.55 9.48
CA PHE A 265 10.94 8.88 8.20
C PHE A 265 12.26 8.87 7.40
N ARG A 266 13.05 9.94 7.47
CA ARG A 266 14.42 9.96 6.92
C ARG A 266 15.29 8.85 7.52
N ILE A 267 15.28 8.70 8.85
CA ILE A 267 16.02 7.63 9.54
C ILE A 267 15.55 6.24 9.08
N PHE A 268 14.23 6.05 8.92
CA PHE A 268 13.69 4.81 8.37
C PHE A 268 14.25 4.51 6.97
N LEU A 269 14.28 5.51 6.08
CA LEU A 269 14.84 5.36 4.73
C LEU A 269 16.34 5.06 4.76
N GLU A 270 17.12 5.72 5.62
CA GLU A 270 18.55 5.42 5.81
C GLU A 270 18.79 3.98 6.28
N LEU A 271 17.95 3.46 7.18
CA LEU A 271 18.01 2.07 7.61
C LEU A 271 17.63 1.10 6.48
N LEU A 272 16.59 1.44 5.73
CA LEU A 272 16.12 0.66 4.58
C LEU A 272 17.22 0.52 3.51
N LEU A 273 17.95 1.60 3.21
CA LEU A 273 19.05 1.63 2.23
C LEU A 273 20.18 0.64 2.53
N ARG A 274 20.39 0.28 3.80
CA ARG A 274 21.41 -0.72 4.18
C ARG A 274 21.06 -2.13 3.73
N TYR A 275 19.79 -2.38 3.43
CA TYR A 275 19.27 -3.70 3.07
C TYR A 275 18.79 -3.78 1.62
N ILE A 276 18.58 -2.64 0.97
CA ILE A 276 18.37 -2.58 -0.49
C ILE A 276 19.74 -2.65 -1.15
N SER A 277 20.02 -3.76 -1.82
CA SER A 277 21.12 -3.84 -2.78
C SER A 277 20.52 -3.81 -4.17
N PRO A 278 20.95 -2.91 -5.07
CA PRO A 278 20.57 -2.99 -6.47
C PRO A 278 21.32 -4.18 -7.07
N ARG A 279 20.82 -5.40 -6.87
CA ARG A 279 21.19 -6.53 -7.72
C ARG A 279 20.39 -6.36 -9.00
N ILE A 280 20.98 -5.64 -9.96
CA ILE A 280 20.46 -5.35 -11.30
C ILE A 280 20.50 -6.63 -12.16
N GLU A 281 20.08 -7.77 -11.61
CA GLU A 281 20.03 -9.04 -12.34
C GLU A 281 18.62 -9.29 -12.92
N HIS A 282 17.59 -8.62 -12.40
CA HIS A 282 16.23 -8.76 -12.88
C HIS A 282 15.77 -7.55 -13.70
N LYS A 283 15.67 -7.79 -15.01
CA LYS A 283 15.36 -6.85 -16.10
C LYS A 283 13.88 -6.41 -16.15
N ASP A 284 13.25 -6.08 -15.02
CA ASP A 284 11.87 -5.57 -15.04
C ASP A 284 11.79 -4.11 -14.58
N PHE A 285 12.23 -3.23 -15.47
CA PHE A 285 12.08 -1.78 -15.31
C PHE A 285 10.63 -1.31 -15.52
N GLY A 286 9.70 -2.19 -15.92
CA GLY A 286 8.27 -1.87 -15.95
C GLY A 286 7.68 -1.77 -14.53
N ASN A 287 8.36 -2.34 -13.54
CA ASN A 287 7.93 -2.29 -12.15
C ASN A 287 8.39 -1.01 -11.43
N SER A 288 7.42 -0.16 -11.07
CA SER A 288 7.63 1.08 -10.29
C SER A 288 8.38 0.88 -8.97
N SER A 289 8.32 -0.31 -8.36
CA SER A 289 9.05 -0.58 -7.11
C SER A 289 10.56 -0.61 -7.34
N TYR A 290 11.02 -1.17 -8.46
CA TYR A 290 12.45 -1.29 -8.76
C TYR A 290 13.09 0.07 -9.04
N LEU A 291 12.37 0.94 -9.75
CA LEU A 291 12.84 2.30 -10.03
C LEU A 291 12.98 3.13 -8.75
N LEU A 292 12.07 2.97 -7.79
CA LEU A 292 12.19 3.62 -6.48
C LEU A 292 13.43 3.13 -5.72
N GLU A 293 13.71 1.82 -5.70
CA GLU A 293 14.91 1.28 -5.07
C GLU A 293 16.20 1.86 -5.66
N PHE A 294 16.26 1.98 -6.98
CA PHE A 294 17.37 2.60 -7.67
C PHE A 294 17.56 4.08 -7.27
N ILE A 295 16.47 4.86 -7.26
CA ILE A 295 16.50 6.26 -6.84
C ILE A 295 16.96 6.38 -5.39
N LEU A 296 16.42 5.55 -4.50
CA LEU A 296 16.79 5.50 -3.09
C LEU A 296 18.31 5.27 -2.93
N CYS A 297 18.88 4.27 -3.60
CA CYS A 297 20.33 4.00 -3.52
C CYS A 297 21.20 5.17 -4.00
N LYS A 298 20.75 5.91 -5.02
CA LYS A 298 21.49 7.06 -5.56
C LYS A 298 21.32 8.32 -4.72
N CYS A 299 20.21 8.45 -4.00
CA CYS A 299 19.91 9.57 -3.11
C CYS A 299 20.49 9.41 -1.69
N GLY A 300 21.45 8.51 -1.43
CA GLY A 300 21.93 8.17 -0.09
C GLY A 300 22.62 9.28 0.75
N ASP A 301 22.63 10.54 0.30
CA ASP A 301 23.20 11.68 1.03
C ASP A 301 22.12 12.38 1.90
N PRO A 302 22.37 12.79 3.17
CA PRO A 302 21.35 13.30 4.09
C PRO A 302 20.61 14.58 3.67
N GLY A 303 21.08 15.28 2.63
CA GLY A 303 20.39 16.42 2.01
C GLY A 303 19.26 16.03 1.03
N SER A 304 19.02 14.73 0.84
CA SER A 304 18.26 14.20 -0.30
C SER A 304 16.76 14.04 -0.10
N PHE A 305 16.19 14.20 1.09
CA PHE A 305 14.78 13.87 1.32
C PHE A 305 13.82 14.68 0.44
N ASP A 306 14.07 15.98 0.32
CA ASP A 306 13.30 16.86 -0.55
C ASP A 306 13.47 16.48 -2.04
N THR A 307 14.69 16.10 -2.41
CA THR A 307 14.98 15.57 -3.75
C THR A 307 14.27 14.23 -4.00
N LEU A 308 14.19 13.36 -3.00
CA LEU A 308 13.53 12.07 -3.07
C LEU A 308 12.01 12.23 -3.18
N LEU A 309 11.41 13.14 -2.41
CA LEU A 309 9.99 13.48 -2.55
C LEU A 309 9.70 13.94 -3.98
N MET A 310 10.52 14.86 -4.49
CA MET A 310 10.42 15.39 -5.84
C MET A 310 10.52 14.27 -6.90
N LEU A 311 11.57 13.46 -6.83
CA LEU A 311 11.79 12.37 -7.77
C LEU A 311 10.66 11.33 -7.72
N ASN A 312 10.19 10.96 -6.54
CA ASN A 312 9.06 10.04 -6.40
C ASN A 312 7.77 10.64 -6.98
N ALA A 313 7.51 11.93 -6.77
CA ALA A 313 6.34 12.62 -7.32
C ALA A 313 6.35 12.60 -8.87
N ILE A 314 7.48 12.99 -9.46
CA ILE A 314 7.62 13.10 -10.92
C ILE A 314 7.66 11.74 -11.59
N ILE A 315 8.30 10.74 -10.97
CA ILE A 315 8.57 9.46 -11.63
C ILE A 315 7.46 8.44 -11.35
N ASN A 316 7.11 8.23 -10.08
CA ASN A 316 6.20 7.16 -9.67
C ASN A 316 4.74 7.61 -9.51
N GLN A 317 4.50 8.91 -9.34
CA GLN A 317 3.19 9.46 -8.94
C GLN A 317 2.68 10.52 -9.92
N ARG A 318 3.01 10.34 -11.21
CA ARG A 318 2.71 11.27 -12.32
C ARG A 318 1.24 11.68 -12.38
N ARG A 319 0.34 10.74 -12.11
CA ARG A 319 -1.12 10.94 -12.09
C ARG A 319 -1.53 11.88 -10.96
N GLN A 320 -0.99 11.65 -9.78
CA GLN A 320 -1.28 12.42 -8.58
C GLN A 320 -0.67 13.82 -8.70
N LEU A 321 0.57 13.93 -9.20
CA LEU A 321 1.19 15.20 -9.51
C LEU A 321 0.39 16.00 -10.56
N LEU A 322 -0.13 15.35 -11.60
CA LEU A 322 -1.01 16.01 -12.56
C LEU A 322 -2.31 16.52 -11.89
N ARG A 323 -2.88 15.78 -10.94
CA ARG A 323 -4.06 16.23 -10.19
C ARG A 323 -3.73 17.45 -9.34
N LEU A 324 -2.62 17.43 -8.60
CA LEU A 324 -2.14 18.54 -7.80
C LEU A 324 -1.91 19.80 -8.64
N VAL A 325 -1.31 19.68 -9.83
CA VAL A 325 -1.10 20.81 -10.75
C VAL A 325 -2.42 21.36 -11.31
N ASN A 326 -3.48 20.56 -11.38
CA ASN A 326 -4.79 21.02 -11.85
C ASN A 326 -5.73 21.39 -10.70
N ASP A 327 -5.25 21.44 -9.46
CA ASP A 327 -6.06 21.84 -8.31
C ASP A 327 -6.53 23.29 -8.47
N GLU A 328 -7.75 23.56 -8.00
CA GLU A 328 -8.36 24.89 -8.08
C GLU A 328 -7.58 25.93 -7.27
N GLU A 329 -6.94 25.51 -6.18
CA GLU A 329 -6.12 26.36 -5.32
C GLU A 329 -4.76 26.74 -5.93
N CYS A 330 -4.36 26.11 -7.05
CA CYS A 330 -3.03 26.24 -7.67
C CYS A 330 -3.07 26.82 -9.09
N GLN A 331 -3.97 27.77 -9.37
CA GLN A 331 -4.14 28.34 -10.71
C GLN A 331 -2.86 29.00 -11.25
N ASP A 332 -2.15 29.77 -10.40
CA ASP A 332 -0.96 30.51 -10.82
C ASP A 332 0.16 29.58 -11.28
N GLU A 333 0.42 28.51 -10.52
CA GLU A 333 1.42 27.50 -10.90
C GLU A 333 0.95 26.66 -12.10
N ASN A 334 -0.34 26.38 -12.23
CA ASN A 334 -0.90 25.71 -13.41
C ASN A 334 -0.66 26.53 -14.68
N GLU A 335 -0.87 27.84 -14.64
CA GLU A 335 -0.57 28.75 -15.74
C GLU A 335 0.91 28.77 -16.08
N GLN A 336 1.79 28.78 -15.07
CA GLN A 336 3.24 28.68 -15.28
C GLN A 336 3.65 27.36 -15.91
N VAL A 337 3.08 26.24 -15.47
CA VAL A 337 3.32 24.91 -16.08
C VAL A 337 2.87 24.92 -17.55
N LYS A 338 1.68 25.45 -17.85
CA LYS A 338 1.17 25.56 -19.23
C LYS A 338 2.11 26.40 -20.11
N ASP A 339 2.55 27.55 -19.61
CA ASP A 339 3.47 28.43 -20.32
C ASP A 339 4.79 27.72 -20.61
N ILE A 340 5.42 27.10 -19.61
CA ILE A 340 6.68 26.36 -19.76
C ILE A 340 6.54 25.22 -20.77
N VAL A 341 5.49 24.40 -20.65
CA VAL A 341 5.25 23.29 -21.58
C VAL A 341 5.03 23.83 -23.00
N SER A 342 4.32 24.94 -23.16
CA SER A 342 4.10 25.57 -24.47
C SER A 342 5.39 26.10 -25.09
N GLN A 343 6.30 26.66 -24.28
CA GLN A 343 7.62 27.12 -24.71
C GLN A 343 8.48 25.93 -25.15
N MET A 344 8.51 24.86 -24.35
CA MET A 344 9.21 23.62 -24.73
C MET A 344 8.72 23.05 -26.07
N CYS A 345 7.40 23.09 -26.33
CA CYS A 345 6.85 22.62 -27.60
C CYS A 345 7.27 23.48 -28.80
N LYS A 346 7.42 24.79 -28.61
CA LYS A 346 7.90 25.71 -29.66
C LYS A 346 9.38 25.48 -29.96
N THR A 347 10.17 25.14 -28.95
CA THR A 347 11.60 24.85 -29.06
C THR A 347 11.87 23.44 -29.61
N SER A 348 10.99 22.46 -29.38
CA SER A 348 11.20 21.03 -29.72
C SER A 348 10.81 20.62 -31.15
N THR A 349 11.09 21.45 -32.16
CA THR A 349 10.68 21.17 -33.56
C THR A 349 11.44 20.02 -34.22
N ASN A 350 12.49 19.47 -33.59
CA ASN A 350 13.35 18.43 -34.15
C ASN A 350 13.31 17.12 -33.35
N THR A 351 13.31 15.99 -34.06
CA THR A 351 13.47 14.62 -33.53
C THR A 351 14.78 14.43 -32.74
N TYR A 352 15.75 15.31 -32.95
CA TYR A 352 17.06 15.34 -32.30
C TYR A 352 17.07 15.89 -30.85
N THR A 353 15.94 16.39 -30.35
CA THR A 353 15.86 17.01 -29.01
C THR A 353 16.19 16.04 -27.86
N LEU A 354 15.81 14.77 -27.95
CA LEU A 354 16.11 13.79 -26.89
C LEU A 354 17.62 13.51 -26.81
N ALA A 355 18.27 13.23 -27.94
CA ALA A 355 19.71 12.96 -28.00
C ALA A 355 20.54 14.07 -27.32
N SER A 356 20.21 15.33 -27.57
CA SER A 356 20.90 16.47 -26.95
C SER A 356 20.61 16.62 -25.46
N ILE A 357 19.37 16.37 -25.00
CA ILE A 357 19.05 16.31 -23.56
C ILE A 357 19.84 15.20 -22.89
N LEU A 358 19.98 14.03 -23.55
CA LEU A 358 20.78 12.93 -23.01
C LEU A 358 22.27 13.29 -22.96
N LYS A 359 22.82 13.97 -23.97
CA LYS A 359 24.21 14.49 -23.97
C LYS A 359 24.45 15.47 -22.81
N GLU A 360 23.48 16.33 -22.49
CA GLU A 360 23.57 17.22 -21.32
C GLU A 360 23.41 16.47 -19.99
N CYS A 361 22.55 15.44 -19.94
CA CYS A 361 22.42 14.57 -18.78
C CYS A 361 23.71 13.78 -18.50
N ALA A 362 24.47 13.40 -19.54
CA ALA A 362 25.76 12.72 -19.42
C ALA A 362 26.82 13.57 -18.74
N LYS A 363 26.71 14.89 -18.85
CA LYS A 363 27.62 15.86 -18.19
C LYS A 363 27.21 16.16 -16.74
N ALA A 364 25.99 15.81 -16.35
CA ALA A 364 25.40 16.15 -15.07
C ALA A 364 25.66 15.08 -13.99
N LYS A 365 25.49 15.46 -12.71
CA LYS A 365 25.49 14.48 -11.62
C LYS A 365 24.31 13.50 -11.81
N PRO A 366 24.44 12.21 -11.43
CA PRO A 366 23.40 11.20 -11.66
C PRO A 366 22.02 11.59 -11.17
N ILE A 367 21.92 12.21 -9.98
CA ILE A 367 20.64 12.65 -9.40
C ILE A 367 20.00 13.77 -10.23
N GLU A 368 20.79 14.72 -10.74
CA GLU A 368 20.27 15.82 -11.56
C GLU A 368 19.86 15.30 -12.94
N ALA A 369 20.62 14.35 -13.51
CA ALA A 369 20.24 13.66 -14.75
C ALA A 369 18.88 12.93 -14.57
N ILE A 370 18.72 12.14 -13.52
CA ILE A 370 17.46 11.44 -13.21
C ILE A 370 16.30 12.45 -13.06
N LYS A 371 16.54 13.58 -12.41
CA LYS A 371 15.53 14.64 -12.22
C LYS A 371 15.12 15.28 -13.55
N LEU A 372 16.08 15.71 -14.38
CA LEU A 372 15.80 16.32 -15.69
C LEU A 372 15.02 15.36 -16.59
N LEU A 373 15.46 14.12 -16.64
CA LEU A 373 14.81 13.06 -17.39
C LEU A 373 13.40 12.76 -16.87
N GLY A 374 13.23 12.66 -15.55
CA GLY A 374 11.93 12.50 -14.92
C GLY A 374 10.97 13.63 -15.28
N LEU A 375 11.43 14.89 -15.20
CA LEU A 375 10.67 16.08 -15.55
C LEU A 375 10.25 16.05 -17.02
N TYR A 376 11.18 15.72 -17.91
CA TYR A 376 10.89 15.59 -19.34
C TYR A 376 9.84 14.51 -19.60
N SER A 377 9.96 13.35 -18.94
CA SER A 377 8.96 12.28 -19.03
C SER A 377 7.59 12.72 -18.51
N TRP A 378 7.54 13.52 -17.44
CA TRP A 378 6.30 14.11 -16.93
C TRP A 378 5.71 15.16 -17.87
N VAL A 379 6.52 15.95 -18.58
CA VAL A 379 6.05 16.89 -19.61
C VAL A 379 5.34 16.13 -20.75
N ILE A 380 5.92 15.02 -21.22
CA ILE A 380 5.28 14.18 -22.23
C ILE A 380 3.95 13.64 -21.69
N TYR A 381 3.93 13.16 -20.44
CA TYR A 381 2.72 12.71 -19.77
C TYR A 381 1.65 13.80 -19.66
N TYR A 382 2.03 15.00 -19.23
CA TYR A 382 1.15 16.17 -19.14
C TYR A 382 0.53 16.48 -20.50
N ARG A 383 1.35 16.56 -21.55
CA ARG A 383 0.88 16.82 -22.92
C ARG A 383 -0.08 15.75 -23.41
N LEU A 384 0.25 14.48 -23.26
CA LEU A 384 -0.64 13.39 -23.64
C LEU A 384 -1.97 13.45 -22.88
N SER A 385 -1.97 13.84 -21.60
CA SER A 385 -3.21 14.02 -20.84
C SER A 385 -4.10 15.17 -21.35
N LYS A 386 -3.52 16.19 -22.00
CA LYS A 386 -4.24 17.35 -22.56
C LYS A 386 -4.62 17.14 -24.03
N GLU A 387 -3.70 16.60 -24.84
CA GLU A 387 -3.86 16.40 -26.28
C GLU A 387 -4.66 15.13 -26.62
N CYS A 388 -4.61 14.08 -25.78
CA CYS A 388 -5.20 12.76 -26.08
C CYS A 388 -6.38 12.42 -25.14
N GLN A 389 -7.51 13.10 -25.34
CA GLN A 389 -8.73 12.90 -24.53
C GLN A 389 -9.79 12.02 -25.19
N THR A 390 -9.69 11.81 -26.50
CA THR A 390 -10.65 11.04 -27.31
C THR A 390 -9.96 9.91 -28.07
N PRO A 391 -10.67 8.82 -28.44
CA PRO A 391 -10.08 7.77 -29.29
C PRO A 391 -9.49 8.31 -30.59
N GLY A 392 -10.15 9.27 -31.25
CA GLY A 392 -9.63 9.90 -32.46
C GLY A 392 -8.35 10.72 -32.26
N SER A 393 -8.16 11.35 -31.09
CA SER A 393 -6.90 12.02 -30.77
C SER A 393 -5.75 11.03 -30.50
N TRP A 394 -6.05 9.83 -29.97
CA TRP A 394 -5.06 8.77 -29.82
C TRP A 394 -4.67 8.19 -31.18
N GLU A 395 -5.64 7.92 -32.05
CA GLU A 395 -5.40 7.48 -33.43
C GLU A 395 -4.52 8.48 -34.20
N ALA A 396 -4.83 9.78 -34.13
CA ALA A 396 -4.02 10.82 -34.76
C ALA A 396 -2.58 10.85 -34.23
N LEU A 397 -2.39 10.67 -32.92
CA LEU A 397 -1.06 10.56 -32.30
C LEU A 397 -0.28 9.37 -32.87
N PHE A 398 -0.88 8.17 -32.92
CA PHE A 398 -0.23 6.97 -33.43
C PHE A 398 0.16 7.13 -34.91
N LEU A 399 -0.79 7.54 -35.74
CA LEU A 399 -0.55 7.76 -37.17
C LEU A 399 0.56 8.78 -37.42
N SER A 400 0.59 9.87 -36.64
CA SER A 400 1.64 10.90 -36.76
C SER A 400 3.03 10.43 -36.34
N ASN A 401 3.12 9.35 -35.57
CA ASN A 401 4.38 8.73 -35.14
C ASN A 401 4.69 7.44 -35.93
N GLY A 402 4.03 7.21 -37.07
CA GLY A 402 4.26 6.03 -37.91
C GLY A 402 3.68 4.73 -37.35
N ILE A 403 2.84 4.81 -36.32
CA ILE A 403 2.16 3.67 -35.71
C ILE A 403 0.81 3.48 -36.40
N SER A 404 0.59 2.32 -37.00
CA SER A 404 -0.72 1.96 -37.56
C SER A 404 -1.71 1.66 -36.43
N PHE A 405 -2.91 2.24 -36.52
CA PHE A 405 -4.00 2.05 -35.55
C PHE A 405 -5.27 1.66 -36.31
N HIS A 406 -5.88 0.53 -35.95
CA HIS A 406 -7.07 0.00 -36.62
C HIS A 406 -8.15 -0.44 -35.63
N GLU A 407 -9.40 -0.05 -35.88
CA GLU A 407 -10.58 -0.60 -35.19
C GLU A 407 -10.84 -2.03 -35.72
N SER A 408 -10.76 -3.05 -34.86
CA SER A 408 -10.92 -4.45 -35.30
C SER A 408 -12.30 -4.74 -35.92
N ASP A 409 -13.28 -3.89 -35.64
CA ASP A 409 -14.69 -4.21 -35.87
C ASP A 409 -15.28 -3.61 -37.17
N LYS A 410 -14.55 -2.77 -37.92
CA LYS A 410 -15.12 -2.08 -39.10
C LYS A 410 -14.75 -2.63 -40.49
N TYR A 411 -13.83 -3.58 -40.62
CA TYR A 411 -13.36 -4.02 -41.95
C TYR A 411 -13.39 -5.53 -42.23
N SER A 412 -13.97 -6.36 -41.36
CA SER A 412 -14.15 -7.79 -41.64
C SER A 412 -15.37 -8.13 -42.53
N MET A 413 -16.17 -7.14 -42.96
CA MET A 413 -17.43 -7.35 -43.70
C MET A 413 -17.44 -6.87 -45.16
N LEU A 414 -16.33 -6.34 -45.69
CA LEU A 414 -16.27 -5.84 -47.07
C LEU A 414 -15.00 -6.30 -47.79
N ASN A 415 -14.83 -7.62 -47.93
CA ASN A 415 -14.11 -8.20 -49.07
C ASN A 415 -14.58 -9.64 -49.29
N ASN A 416 -15.81 -9.76 -49.80
CA ASN A 416 -16.26 -10.97 -50.47
C ASN A 416 -17.12 -10.56 -51.68
N LYS A 417 -16.44 -10.13 -52.74
CA LYS A 417 -16.96 -10.23 -54.11
C LYS A 417 -15.89 -10.95 -54.94
N GLY A 418 -16.11 -12.25 -55.17
CA GLY A 418 -15.66 -12.88 -56.42
C GLY A 418 -16.44 -12.30 -57.62
N PRO A 419 -16.18 -12.71 -58.88
CA PRO A 419 -15.88 -14.11 -59.26
C PRO A 419 -14.93 -14.33 -60.48
N LEU A 420 -14.81 -15.62 -60.90
CA LEU A 420 -14.33 -16.19 -62.19
C LEU A 420 -12.81 -16.41 -62.32
N ASP A 421 -12.25 -17.52 -62.80
CA ASP A 421 -12.75 -18.76 -63.40
C ASP A 421 -11.61 -19.83 -63.42
N GLU A 422 -12.01 -21.10 -63.50
CA GLU A 422 -11.31 -22.31 -64.01
C GLU A 422 -9.89 -22.66 -63.50
N ASN A 423 -9.72 -23.81 -62.83
CA ASN A 423 -9.39 -25.07 -63.52
C ASN A 423 -9.36 -26.28 -62.56
N ASP A 424 -9.69 -27.44 -63.14
CA ASP A 424 -9.91 -28.75 -62.52
C ASP A 424 -8.72 -29.37 -61.78
N SER A 425 -8.98 -30.09 -60.69
CA SER A 425 -8.68 -31.53 -60.62
C SER A 425 -9.30 -32.21 -59.39
N ALA A 426 -9.67 -33.45 -59.61
CA ALA A 426 -10.57 -34.28 -58.83
C ALA A 426 -9.95 -34.95 -57.61
N GLY A 427 -10.83 -35.41 -56.71
CA GLY A 427 -10.60 -36.62 -55.93
C GLY A 427 -11.04 -36.53 -54.47
N ASP A 428 -12.24 -37.08 -54.20
CA ASP A 428 -12.59 -37.95 -53.06
C ASP A 428 -12.28 -37.51 -51.61
N ASP A 429 -13.07 -37.82 -50.60
CA ASP A 429 -14.44 -38.30 -50.41
C ASP A 429 -14.60 -38.31 -48.87
N ARG A 430 -15.84 -38.15 -48.38
CA ARG A 430 -16.33 -38.54 -47.03
C ARG A 430 -15.95 -37.69 -45.81
N ALA A 431 -16.90 -36.94 -45.23
CA ALA A 431 -17.94 -37.39 -44.25
C ALA A 431 -17.39 -37.37 -42.80
N SER A 432 -18.08 -36.95 -41.73
CA SER A 432 -19.47 -36.63 -41.44
C SER A 432 -19.50 -35.96 -40.05
N SER A 433 -20.18 -34.83 -39.88
CA SER A 433 -21.51 -34.67 -39.25
C SER A 433 -21.70 -35.23 -37.82
N ARG A 434 -22.02 -34.31 -36.87
CA ARG A 434 -23.23 -34.25 -36.00
C ARG A 434 -22.85 -33.80 -34.57
N CYS A 435 -23.15 -32.58 -34.08
CA CYS A 435 -24.41 -31.86 -33.83
C CYS A 435 -25.17 -32.28 -32.53
N ARG A 436 -25.54 -31.25 -31.73
CA ARG A 436 -26.63 -31.14 -30.70
C ARG A 436 -26.27 -31.54 -29.25
N LYS A 437 -26.74 -30.88 -28.16
CA LYS A 437 -27.94 -30.03 -27.93
C LYS A 437 -27.84 -29.27 -26.57
N LYS A 438 -28.49 -28.10 -26.48
CA LYS A 438 -28.71 -27.24 -25.29
C LYS A 438 -29.62 -27.86 -24.21
N LYS A 439 -29.45 -27.46 -22.94
CA LYS A 439 -30.54 -27.35 -21.92
C LYS A 439 -30.30 -26.19 -20.94
N LYS A 440 -31.35 -25.38 -20.72
CA LYS A 440 -31.47 -24.30 -19.71
C LYS A 440 -32.05 -24.83 -18.39
N ARG A 441 -31.71 -24.23 -17.24
CA ARG A 441 -32.55 -24.20 -16.01
C ARG A 441 -32.33 -22.92 -15.19
N ARG A 442 -33.37 -22.47 -14.48
CA ARG A 442 -33.59 -21.15 -13.82
C ARG A 442 -33.49 -21.24 -12.27
N LYS A 443 -32.95 -20.17 -11.67
CA LYS A 443 -33.21 -19.46 -10.37
C LYS A 443 -33.35 -20.21 -9.01
N LYS A 444 -32.62 -19.71 -7.99
CA LYS A 444 -33.15 -19.33 -6.66
C LYS A 444 -32.18 -18.44 -5.86
N THR A 445 -32.72 -17.42 -5.18
CA THR A 445 -32.04 -16.45 -4.28
C THR A 445 -32.57 -16.66 -2.85
N ARG A 446 -31.77 -16.38 -1.80
CA ARG A 446 -32.22 -15.87 -0.48
C ARG A 446 -31.04 -15.27 0.32
N HIS A 447 -31.34 -14.17 1.02
CA HIS A 447 -30.52 -13.21 1.79
C HIS A 447 -30.49 -13.54 3.30
N PHE A 448 -29.52 -12.96 4.03
CA PHE A 448 -29.59 -12.29 5.37
C PHE A 448 -28.17 -11.86 5.82
N ASP A 449 -28.03 -10.95 6.78
CA ASP A 449 -27.74 -9.50 6.71
C ASP A 449 -26.96 -9.08 8.00
N HIS A 450 -26.37 -7.87 8.00
CA HIS A 450 -25.72 -7.07 9.08
C HIS A 450 -24.23 -7.32 9.42
N ASP A 451 -23.34 -6.33 9.66
CA ASP A 451 -23.36 -4.86 9.49
C ASP A 451 -21.93 -4.27 9.62
N GLU A 452 -21.73 -3.11 8.98
CA GLU A 452 -20.84 -1.96 9.29
C GLU A 452 -19.32 -2.15 9.50
N LEU A 453 -18.53 -1.91 8.44
CA LEU A 453 -17.29 -1.13 8.49
C LEU A 453 -17.22 -0.23 7.23
N LEU A 454 -16.94 1.05 7.48
CA LEU A 454 -17.06 2.16 6.54
C LEU A 454 -16.09 2.03 5.34
N ASP A 455 -16.63 1.66 4.20
CA ASP A 455 -15.95 1.64 2.90
C ASP A 455 -16.07 3.04 2.27
N PHE A 456 -14.94 3.75 2.14
CA PHE A 456 -14.89 5.09 1.58
C PHE A 456 -15.00 5.03 0.04
N ASP A 457 -16.25 5.05 -0.41
CA ASP A 457 -16.80 5.63 -1.63
C ASP A 457 -15.84 5.77 -2.85
N ALA A 458 -15.61 4.65 -3.55
CA ALA A 458 -15.18 4.64 -4.94
C ALA A 458 -16.39 4.78 -5.89
N SER A 459 -17.18 5.86 -5.77
CA SER A 459 -18.25 6.17 -6.70
C SER A 459 -17.76 6.97 -7.91
N GLY A 460 -16.91 6.31 -8.72
CA GLY A 460 -16.80 6.66 -10.13
C GLY A 460 -18.14 6.35 -10.80
N ARG A 461 -18.90 7.41 -11.17
CA ARG A 461 -20.15 7.31 -11.94
C ARG A 461 -20.03 6.23 -13.02
N ARG A 462 -20.68 5.08 -12.80
CA ARG A 462 -20.94 4.07 -13.83
C ARG A 462 -21.80 4.70 -14.92
N LEU A 463 -21.16 5.24 -15.95
CA LEU A 463 -21.77 5.35 -17.27
C LEU A 463 -21.93 3.92 -17.80
N GLY A 464 -23.16 3.58 -18.19
CA GLY A 464 -23.61 2.22 -18.47
C GLY A 464 -22.71 1.47 -19.45
N LEU A 465 -22.26 0.29 -19.01
CA LEU A 465 -21.63 -0.72 -19.86
C LEU A 465 -22.66 -1.24 -20.87
N GLN A 466 -22.61 -0.74 -22.11
CA GLN A 466 -23.04 -1.55 -23.25
C GLN A 466 -21.90 -2.49 -23.62
N SER A 467 -22.18 -3.78 -23.53
CA SER A 467 -21.28 -4.87 -23.96
C SER A 467 -21.17 -4.83 -25.49
N GLY A 468 -20.09 -4.24 -25.98
CA GLY A 468 -19.72 -4.11 -27.39
C GLY A 468 -18.33 -3.52 -27.54
N GLY A 469 -17.37 -4.00 -26.73
CA GLY A 469 -16.01 -3.46 -26.70
C GLY A 469 -15.20 -3.98 -27.88
N GLY A 470 -15.13 -3.20 -28.95
CA GLY A 470 -14.19 -3.43 -30.05
C GLY A 470 -12.75 -3.41 -29.52
N SER A 471 -11.94 -4.35 -30.00
CA SER A 471 -10.50 -4.35 -29.80
C SER A 471 -9.84 -3.42 -30.83
N TRP A 472 -8.80 -2.71 -30.43
CA TRP A 472 -8.00 -1.90 -31.37
C TRP A 472 -6.73 -2.68 -31.70
N LEU A 473 -6.22 -2.60 -32.93
CA LEU A 473 -4.94 -3.20 -33.30
C LEU A 473 -3.91 -2.08 -33.45
N LEU A 474 -2.77 -2.19 -32.75
CA LEU A 474 -1.60 -1.33 -32.92
C LEU A 474 -0.55 -2.11 -33.69
N SER A 475 0.04 -1.53 -34.75
CA SER A 475 1.13 -2.18 -35.49
C SER A 475 2.28 -1.24 -35.87
N ILE A 476 3.50 -1.73 -35.71
CA ILE A 476 4.79 -1.10 -36.05
C ILE A 476 5.70 -2.20 -36.62
N ASP A 477 6.41 -1.94 -37.72
CA ASP A 477 7.50 -2.78 -38.25
C ASP A 477 7.22 -4.30 -38.17
N ASP A 478 6.12 -4.74 -38.80
CA ASP A 478 5.62 -6.12 -38.87
C ASP A 478 5.10 -6.74 -37.56
N PHE A 479 5.10 -6.00 -36.45
CA PHE A 479 4.51 -6.43 -35.18
C PHE A 479 3.10 -5.84 -34.99
N SER A 480 2.13 -6.66 -34.57
CA SER A 480 0.76 -6.21 -34.26
C SER A 480 0.26 -6.72 -32.90
N THR A 481 -0.41 -5.86 -32.11
CA THR A 481 -1.02 -6.24 -30.82
C THR A 481 -2.45 -5.75 -30.68
N SER A 482 -3.28 -6.50 -29.94
CA SER A 482 -4.64 -6.10 -29.59
C SER A 482 -4.67 -5.24 -28.33
N TRP A 483 -5.29 -4.08 -28.43
CA TRP A 483 -5.53 -3.13 -27.37
C TRP A 483 -7.01 -3.13 -26.96
N THR A 484 -7.27 -3.62 -25.76
CA THR A 484 -8.62 -3.66 -25.15
C THR A 484 -8.67 -2.69 -23.96
N ASN A 485 -9.67 -1.79 -23.97
CA ASN A 485 -9.92 -0.70 -23.01
C ASN A 485 -9.52 -0.95 -21.54
N VAL A 486 -8.66 -0.08 -20.95
CA VAL A 486 -8.83 0.75 -19.72
C VAL A 486 -7.66 1.77 -19.66
N SER A 487 -7.93 3.08 -19.70
CA SER A 487 -7.01 4.23 -19.48
C SER A 487 -5.55 4.10 -20.02
N PRO A 488 -5.18 4.74 -21.15
CA PRO A 488 -3.91 4.52 -21.87
C PRO A 488 -2.63 4.98 -21.15
N LEU A 489 -2.76 5.87 -20.17
CA LEU A 489 -1.66 6.67 -19.66
C LEU A 489 -0.56 5.95 -18.83
N PRO A 490 -0.79 4.80 -18.15
CA PRO A 490 0.30 4.09 -17.45
C PRO A 490 1.00 3.03 -18.30
N TYR A 491 0.34 2.45 -19.31
CA TYR A 491 0.84 1.28 -20.04
C TYR A 491 1.63 1.64 -21.32
N LEU A 492 1.52 2.88 -21.81
CA LEU A 492 2.13 3.33 -23.07
C LEU A 492 3.39 4.20 -22.90
N PHE A 493 4.24 3.92 -21.92
CA PHE A 493 5.50 4.68 -21.79
C PHE A 493 6.76 3.84 -22.01
N PHE A 494 6.98 3.54 -23.29
CA PHE A 494 8.30 3.25 -23.90
C PHE A 494 9.38 4.28 -23.48
N GLY A 495 9.00 5.53 -23.19
CA GLY A 495 9.92 6.59 -22.80
C GLY A 495 10.63 6.38 -21.46
N MET A 496 10.18 5.47 -20.60
CA MET A 496 10.91 5.14 -19.36
C MET A 496 12.10 4.21 -19.64
N PHE A 497 11.98 3.35 -20.67
CA PHE A 497 13.02 2.39 -21.07
C PHE A 497 14.22 3.09 -21.71
N GLU A 498 13.97 4.05 -22.61
CA GLU A 498 15.04 4.89 -23.19
C GLU A 498 15.66 5.83 -22.15
N LEU A 499 14.86 6.37 -21.23
CA LEU A 499 15.37 7.17 -20.10
C LEU A 499 16.37 6.38 -19.25
N LEU A 500 16.08 5.12 -18.98
CA LEU A 500 16.91 4.22 -18.16
C LEU A 500 18.15 3.74 -18.93
N ASN A 501 18.03 3.46 -20.23
CA ASN A 501 19.17 3.23 -21.12
C ASN A 501 20.05 4.48 -21.24
N ALA A 502 19.47 5.68 -21.18
CA ALA A 502 20.22 6.92 -21.18
C ALA A 502 20.93 7.18 -19.84
N VAL A 503 20.30 6.90 -18.69
CA VAL A 503 20.97 6.91 -17.38
C VAL A 503 22.12 5.89 -17.35
N LYS A 504 21.96 4.72 -18.00
CA LYS A 504 23.03 3.72 -18.22
C LYS A 504 24.19 4.32 -19.04
N SER A 505 23.90 5.00 -20.14
CA SER A 505 24.91 5.61 -21.02
C SER A 505 25.59 6.85 -20.43
N CYS A 506 24.93 7.57 -19.52
CA CYS A 506 25.41 8.83 -18.94
C CYS A 506 26.37 8.67 -17.75
N CYS A 507 26.53 7.46 -17.20
CA CYS A 507 27.17 7.26 -15.89
C CYS A 507 28.43 6.36 -15.90
N ASP A 508 29.07 6.13 -17.05
CA ASP A 508 30.28 5.29 -17.22
C ASP A 508 30.21 3.96 -16.45
N PHE A 509 29.31 3.09 -16.91
CA PHE A 509 29.26 1.70 -16.44
C PHE A 509 29.53 0.76 -17.62
N ASP A 510 30.69 0.10 -17.61
CA ASP A 510 31.09 -0.91 -18.60
C ASP A 510 30.08 -2.06 -18.66
N PHE A 511 29.21 -2.10 -19.67
CA PHE A 511 28.51 -3.33 -20.10
C PHE A 511 28.05 -3.25 -21.57
N GLU A 512 28.65 -4.09 -22.41
CA GLU A 512 28.25 -4.44 -23.78
C GLU A 512 26.87 -5.15 -23.84
N ILE A 513 26.19 -5.07 -25.01
CA ILE A 513 25.08 -5.93 -25.54
C ILE A 513 23.62 -5.58 -25.09
N ILE A 514 22.51 -5.61 -25.88
CA ILE A 514 22.10 -5.65 -27.32
C ILE A 514 20.53 -5.58 -27.38
N GLN A 515 19.97 -5.15 -28.52
CA GLN A 515 18.66 -5.43 -29.21
C GLN A 515 17.28 -5.47 -28.49
N VAL A 516 16.35 -4.73 -29.14
CA VAL A 516 14.90 -4.90 -29.42
C VAL A 516 14.21 -6.23 -28.99
N LEU A 517 12.90 -6.10 -28.62
CA LEU A 517 11.83 -7.07 -28.31
C LEU A 517 11.54 -7.24 -26.80
N SER A 518 10.31 -7.39 -26.28
CA SER A 518 8.93 -7.38 -26.79
C SER A 518 7.96 -7.52 -25.59
N PHE A 519 6.73 -7.00 -25.75
CA PHE A 519 5.45 -7.47 -25.18
C PHE A 519 5.46 -8.34 -23.90
N SER A 520 4.96 -7.78 -22.80
CA SER A 520 4.55 -8.57 -21.63
C SER A 520 3.26 -9.33 -21.93
N GLU A 521 3.40 -10.65 -22.09
CA GLU A 521 2.42 -11.60 -21.58
C GLU A 521 2.42 -11.52 -20.05
N GLU A 522 1.24 -11.36 -19.45
CA GLU A 522 0.80 -12.12 -18.26
C GLU A 522 -0.69 -11.82 -18.02
N CYS A 523 -1.55 -12.67 -18.58
CA CYS A 523 -2.86 -12.95 -18.02
C CYS A 523 -2.69 -14.00 -16.93
N SER A 524 -2.80 -13.61 -15.65
CA SER A 524 -3.21 -14.45 -14.52
C SER A 524 -3.61 -13.59 -13.33
#